data_AF-A0A959VT24-F1
#
_entry.id   AF-A0A959VT24-F1
#
_cell.length_a   1.000
_cell.length_b   1.000
_cell.length_c   1.000
_cell.angle_alpha   90.00
_cell.angle_beta   90.00
_cell.angle_gamma   90.00
#
_symmetry.space_group_name_H-M   'P 1'
#
loop_
_entity.id
_entity.type
_entity.pdbx_description
1 polymer ?
#
loop_
_entity_poly.entity_id
_entity_poly.type
_entity_poly.pdbx_seq_one_letter_code
_entity_poly.pdbx_strand_id
1 'polypeptide(L)'
;MKSWQPPLLLIALIVPAAIGFALAGPGLGLTIAGLSLVGLVIVAMLVIPRDPIGRTPHPELARRLLVVTTFPIEDAVSIQRVADEVRLGFDENEAEVRLLTPAANTFLRRWATDLERARDNAQRDLVVSVASLTLAGVDASAAVGDEDLVQAVEDELVTYDATEVFLLTRGDPDSEAARQLRERLLPRFHHVDLR
;
A
#
# COMPACT_ATOMS: atom_id res chain seq x y z
N MET A 1 -12.18 14.00 -12.43
CA MET A 1 -11.09 14.51 -13.29
C MET A 1 -11.63 15.65 -14.15
N LYS A 2 -11.02 16.85 -14.10
CA LYS A 2 -11.55 18.05 -14.78
C LYS A 2 -11.15 17.99 -16.25
N SER A 3 -12.13 18.03 -17.18
CA SER A 3 -11.94 17.69 -18.61
C SER A 3 -10.93 18.57 -19.41
N TRP A 4 -10.30 19.55 -18.75
CA TRP A 4 -9.39 20.54 -19.34
C TRP A 4 -7.91 20.20 -19.15
N GLN A 5 -7.58 19.18 -18.35
CA GLN A 5 -6.19 18.75 -18.12
C GLN A 5 -5.51 18.04 -19.32
N PRO A 6 -6.21 17.24 -20.17
CA PRO A 6 -5.58 16.58 -21.31
C PRO A 6 -4.96 17.52 -22.35
N PRO A 7 -5.63 18.61 -22.82
CA PRO A 7 -5.05 19.47 -23.85
C PRO A 7 -3.85 20.30 -23.35
N LEU A 8 -3.79 20.64 -22.06
CA LEU A 8 -2.68 21.41 -21.49
C LEU A 8 -1.38 20.61 -21.43
N LEU A 9 -1.43 19.33 -21.05
CA LEU A 9 -0.28 18.42 -21.07
C LEU A 9 0.27 18.26 -22.49
N LEU A 10 -0.63 18.20 -23.47
CA LEU A 10 -0.31 18.04 -24.87
C LEU A 10 0.38 19.31 -25.44
N ILE A 11 -0.10 20.49 -25.06
CA ILE A 11 0.53 21.78 -25.40
C ILE A 11 1.92 21.92 -24.75
N ALA A 12 2.05 21.54 -23.48
CA ALA A 12 3.32 21.60 -22.74
C ALA A 12 4.41 20.69 -23.36
N LEU A 13 4.02 19.61 -24.02
CA LEU A 13 4.94 18.71 -24.72
C LEU A 13 5.28 19.20 -26.14
N ILE A 14 4.29 19.67 -26.89
CA ILE A 14 4.46 20.00 -28.31
C ILE A 14 5.14 21.35 -28.54
N VAL A 15 4.79 22.36 -27.74
CA VAL A 15 5.28 23.73 -27.97
C VAL A 15 6.81 23.85 -27.83
N PRO A 16 7.46 23.31 -26.79
CA PRO A 16 8.92 23.38 -26.67
C PRO A 16 9.64 22.59 -27.77
N ALA A 17 9.09 21.43 -28.16
CA ALA A 17 9.63 20.60 -29.24
C ALA A 17 9.56 21.31 -30.59
N ALA A 18 8.42 21.96 -30.90
CA ALA A 18 8.23 22.71 -32.14
C ALA A 18 9.15 23.95 -32.21
N ILE A 19 9.34 24.66 -31.09
CA ILE A 19 10.27 25.80 -30.99
C ILE A 19 11.72 25.35 -31.20
N GLY A 20 12.13 24.23 -30.58
CA GLY A 20 13.47 23.66 -30.74
C GLY A 20 13.76 23.23 -32.18
N PHE A 21 12.77 22.62 -32.84
CA PHE A 21 12.87 22.21 -34.24
C PHE A 21 12.98 23.40 -35.21
N ALA A 22 12.20 24.46 -34.95
CA ALA A 22 12.18 25.66 -35.79
C ALA A 22 13.46 26.52 -35.69
N LEU A 23 14.08 26.59 -34.50
CA LEU A 23 15.21 27.50 -34.26
C LEU A 23 16.59 26.86 -34.52
N ALA A 24 16.75 25.56 -34.31
CA ALA A 24 18.07 24.94 -34.25
C ALA A 24 18.22 23.64 -35.06
N GLY A 25 17.19 23.27 -35.82
CA GLY A 25 17.20 22.13 -36.71
C GLY A 25 16.87 20.78 -36.04
N PRO A 26 16.82 19.69 -36.84
CA PRO A 26 16.21 18.43 -36.43
C PRO A 26 16.89 17.75 -35.23
N GLY A 27 18.22 17.87 -35.12
CA GLY A 27 18.99 17.26 -34.04
C GLY A 27 18.69 17.85 -32.65
N LEU A 28 18.51 19.17 -32.56
CA LEU A 28 18.18 19.86 -31.31
C LEU A 28 16.69 19.80 -30.96
N GLY A 29 15.81 19.75 -31.98
CA GLY A 29 14.38 19.51 -31.76
C GLY A 29 14.10 18.17 -31.07
N LEU A 30 14.81 17.11 -31.48
CA LEU A 30 14.68 15.77 -30.89
C LEU A 30 15.14 15.70 -29.43
N THR A 31 16.23 16.39 -29.06
CA THR A 31 16.72 16.38 -27.66
C THR A 31 15.81 17.18 -26.73
N ILE A 32 15.30 18.34 -27.18
CA ILE A 32 14.34 19.14 -26.43
C ILE A 32 13.01 18.39 -26.25
N ALA A 33 12.54 17.69 -27.29
CA ALA A 33 11.35 16.85 -27.21
C ALA A 33 11.53 15.70 -26.19
N GLY A 34 12.69 15.02 -26.22
CA GLY A 34 13.02 13.97 -25.27
C GLY A 34 13.07 14.48 -23.82
N LEU A 35 13.74 15.60 -23.56
CA LEU A 35 13.79 16.21 -22.24
C LEU A 35 12.43 16.71 -21.75
N SER A 36 11.61 17.24 -22.67
CA SER A 36 10.24 17.67 -22.34
C SER A 36 9.36 16.47 -21.98
N LEU A 37 9.51 15.34 -22.68
CA LEU A 37 8.80 14.12 -22.34
C LEU A 37 9.23 13.58 -20.96
N VAL A 38 10.52 13.53 -20.69
CA VAL A 38 11.04 13.11 -19.37
C VAL A 38 10.56 14.05 -18.26
N GLY A 39 10.63 15.36 -18.48
CA GLY A 39 10.11 16.35 -17.54
C GLY A 39 8.61 16.21 -17.29
N LEU A 40 7.82 15.96 -18.34
CA LEU A 40 6.39 15.70 -18.23
C LEU A 40 6.10 14.44 -17.41
N VAL A 41 6.86 13.35 -17.62
CA VAL A 41 6.74 12.11 -16.85
C VAL A 41 7.07 12.36 -15.38
N ILE A 42 8.14 13.09 -15.08
CA ILE A 42 8.53 13.44 -13.70
C ILE A 42 7.44 14.29 -13.04
N VAL A 43 6.95 15.33 -13.71
CA VAL A 43 5.88 16.19 -13.18
C VAL A 43 4.59 15.39 -12.99
N ALA A 44 4.24 14.50 -13.93
CA ALA A 44 3.10 13.62 -13.78
C ALA A 44 3.25 12.72 -12.55
N MET A 45 4.40 12.07 -12.36
CA MET A 45 4.69 11.28 -11.17
C MET A 45 4.56 12.08 -9.87
N LEU A 46 4.92 13.38 -9.88
CA LEU A 46 4.85 14.24 -8.71
C LEU A 46 3.45 14.84 -8.44
N VAL A 47 2.62 14.99 -9.48
CA VAL A 47 1.35 15.74 -9.42
C VAL A 47 0.12 14.83 -9.55
N ILE A 48 0.29 13.52 -9.79
CA ILE A 48 -0.82 12.56 -9.77
C ILE A 48 -1.58 12.72 -8.43
N PRO A 49 -2.86 13.14 -8.47
CA PRO A 49 -3.66 13.26 -7.27
C PRO A 49 -3.72 11.90 -6.59
N ARG A 50 -3.35 11.88 -5.32
CA ARG A 50 -3.48 10.69 -4.49
C ARG A 50 -4.94 10.56 -4.11
N ASP A 51 -5.66 9.67 -4.78
CA ASP A 51 -7.05 9.39 -4.43
C ASP A 51 -7.12 8.77 -3.02
N PRO A 52 -8.21 9.05 -2.28
CA PRO A 52 -8.43 8.43 -0.97
C PRO A 52 -8.55 6.92 -1.13
N ILE A 53 -7.96 6.18 -0.19
CA ILE A 53 -7.88 4.72 -0.22
C ILE A 53 -9.08 4.15 0.55
N GLY A 54 -9.76 3.18 -0.08
CA GLY A 54 -10.91 2.48 0.48
C GLY A 54 -12.24 3.22 0.28
N ARG A 55 -13.29 2.77 0.98
CA ARG A 55 -14.60 3.43 1.05
C ARG A 55 -14.89 3.80 2.50
N THR A 56 -15.78 4.77 2.70
CA THR A 56 -16.34 5.01 4.04
C THR A 56 -17.14 3.77 4.45
N PRO A 57 -16.76 3.08 5.54
CA PRO A 57 -17.42 1.85 5.93
C PRO A 57 -18.91 2.08 6.21
N HIS A 58 -19.76 1.17 5.77
CA HIS A 58 -21.17 1.20 6.15
C HIS A 58 -21.30 0.80 7.63
N PRO A 59 -21.96 1.61 8.49
CA PRO A 59 -22.05 1.35 9.93
C PRO A 59 -22.86 0.09 10.30
N GLU A 60 -23.49 -0.56 9.32
CA GLU A 60 -24.26 -1.79 9.49
C GLU A 60 -23.47 -3.07 9.19
N LEU A 61 -22.20 -2.97 8.75
CA LEU A 61 -21.35 -4.14 8.56
C LEU A 61 -20.82 -4.66 9.89
N ALA A 62 -20.86 -5.98 10.06
CA ALA A 62 -20.11 -6.70 11.09
C ALA A 62 -18.65 -6.21 11.10
N ARG A 63 -18.01 -6.14 12.28
CA ARG A 63 -16.67 -5.53 12.40
C ARG A 63 -15.68 -6.31 11.51
N ARG A 64 -15.24 -5.69 10.42
CA ARG A 64 -14.24 -6.25 9.48
C ARG A 64 -12.92 -5.57 9.72
N LEU A 65 -11.96 -6.32 10.24
CA LEU A 65 -10.67 -5.81 10.68
C LEU A 65 -9.59 -6.30 9.73
N LEU A 66 -8.90 -5.36 9.08
CA LEU A 66 -7.73 -5.65 8.27
C LEU A 66 -6.47 -5.40 9.11
N VAL A 67 -5.78 -6.47 9.48
CA VAL A 67 -4.51 -6.43 10.20
C VAL A 67 -3.38 -6.59 9.19
N VAL A 68 -2.53 -5.58 9.06
CA VAL A 68 -1.40 -5.56 8.11
C VAL A 68 -0.11 -5.78 8.89
N THR A 69 0.60 -6.87 8.61
CA THR A 69 1.85 -7.22 9.28
C THR A 69 3.03 -7.15 8.35
N THR A 70 4.07 -6.40 8.74
CA THR A 70 5.34 -6.34 8.00
C THR A 70 6.38 -7.35 8.49
N PHE A 71 6.01 -8.22 9.43
CA PHE A 71 6.87 -9.23 10.04
C PHE A 71 6.02 -10.41 10.52
N PRO A 72 6.58 -11.62 10.64
CA PRO A 72 5.85 -12.78 11.16
C PRO A 72 5.49 -12.61 12.63
N ILE A 73 4.24 -12.89 12.98
CA ILE A 73 3.76 -12.94 14.37
C ILE A 73 4.02 -14.35 14.92
N GLU A 74 5.15 -14.52 15.59
CA GLU A 74 5.54 -15.78 16.23
C GLU A 74 5.51 -15.69 17.76
N ASP A 75 5.75 -14.49 18.30
CA ASP A 75 5.88 -14.26 19.73
C ASP A 75 4.52 -14.12 20.43
N ALA A 76 4.34 -14.86 21.53
CA ALA A 76 3.15 -14.77 22.38
C ALA A 76 2.85 -13.34 22.88
N VAL A 77 3.89 -12.52 23.09
CA VAL A 77 3.77 -11.11 23.49
C VAL A 77 3.17 -10.26 22.36
N SER A 78 3.59 -10.51 21.11
CA SER A 78 3.03 -9.83 19.94
C SER A 78 1.58 -10.23 19.73
N ILE A 79 1.25 -11.52 19.89
CA ILE A 79 -0.13 -12.03 19.81
C ILE A 79 -1.02 -11.37 20.86
N GLN A 80 -0.58 -11.30 22.12
CA GLN A 80 -1.35 -10.65 23.19
C GLN A 80 -1.51 -9.15 22.95
N ARG A 81 -0.46 -8.44 22.52
CA ARG A 81 -0.59 -7.01 22.19
C ARG A 81 -1.55 -6.77 21.03
N VAL A 82 -1.54 -7.62 20.01
CA VAL A 82 -2.50 -7.53 18.91
C VAL A 82 -3.91 -7.80 19.42
N ALA A 83 -4.11 -8.83 20.25
CA ALA A 83 -5.41 -9.11 20.84
C ALA A 83 -5.94 -7.96 21.72
N ASP A 84 -5.07 -7.37 22.55
CA ASP A 84 -5.41 -6.25 23.44
C ASP A 84 -5.71 -4.97 22.66
N GLU A 85 -4.87 -4.62 21.67
CA GLU A 85 -4.96 -3.36 20.93
C GLU A 85 -6.11 -3.37 19.92
N VAL A 86 -6.32 -4.50 19.25
CA VAL A 86 -7.46 -4.70 18.34
C VAL A 86 -8.77 -4.78 19.15
N ARG A 87 -8.70 -4.83 20.50
CA ARG A 87 -9.83 -5.15 21.38
C ARG A 87 -10.59 -6.33 20.82
N LEU A 88 -9.84 -7.37 20.43
CA LEU A 88 -10.33 -8.74 20.31
C LEU A 88 -10.67 -9.21 21.72
N GLY A 89 -11.61 -8.51 22.37
CA GLY A 89 -12.39 -9.11 23.43
C GLY A 89 -12.97 -10.35 22.79
N PHE A 90 -12.70 -11.49 23.39
CA PHE A 90 -13.16 -12.83 23.02
C PHE A 90 -14.70 -12.95 23.07
N ASP A 91 -15.41 -11.97 22.50
CA ASP A 91 -16.83 -12.01 22.25
C ASP A 91 -16.96 -12.47 20.79
N GLU A 92 -17.00 -13.81 20.66
CA GLU A 92 -16.71 -14.62 19.48
C GLU A 92 -17.62 -14.39 18.26
N ASN A 93 -18.55 -13.43 18.27
CA ASN A 93 -19.74 -13.54 17.42
C ASN A 93 -19.86 -12.61 16.22
N GLU A 94 -18.99 -11.62 15.97
CA GLU A 94 -19.23 -10.72 14.82
C GLU A 94 -17.99 -9.99 14.25
N ALA A 95 -16.77 -10.32 14.68
CA ALA A 95 -15.56 -9.69 14.17
C ALA A 95 -14.85 -10.60 13.15
N GLU A 96 -14.94 -10.28 11.86
CA GLU A 96 -14.15 -10.94 10.82
C GLU A 96 -12.74 -10.33 10.80
N VAL A 97 -11.71 -11.13 11.06
CA VAL A 97 -10.31 -10.68 11.01
C VAL A 97 -9.66 -11.15 9.71
N ARG A 98 -8.98 -10.23 9.03
CA ARG A 98 -8.17 -10.52 7.85
C ARG A 98 -6.74 -10.05 8.04
N LEU A 99 -5.80 -10.98 7.97
CA LEU A 99 -4.37 -10.75 8.05
C LEU A 99 -3.80 -10.55 6.64
N LEU A 100 -3.12 -9.43 6.42
CA LEU A 100 -2.43 -9.10 5.19
C LEU A 100 -0.92 -9.01 5.43
N THR A 101 -0.16 -9.86 4.75
CA THR A 101 1.30 -9.80 4.74
C THR A 101 1.77 -9.32 3.37
N PRO A 102 2.32 -8.09 3.24
CA PRO A 102 2.92 -7.63 1.99
C PRO A 102 4.10 -8.52 1.61
N ALA A 103 4.30 -8.78 0.31
CA ALA A 103 5.48 -9.48 -0.20
C ALA A 103 6.70 -8.54 -0.22
N ALA A 104 7.06 -7.99 0.94
CA ALA A 104 8.02 -6.91 1.06
C ALA A 104 9.39 -7.32 0.49
N ASN A 105 9.80 -6.66 -0.58
CA ASN A 105 11.15 -6.77 -1.14
C ASN A 105 11.95 -5.51 -0.77
N THR A 106 13.12 -5.68 -0.17
CA THR A 106 14.03 -4.54 0.02
C THR A 106 14.49 -4.03 -1.34
N PHE A 107 14.59 -2.72 -1.53
CA PHE A 107 14.92 -2.06 -2.80
C PHE A 107 16.14 -2.66 -3.55
N LEU A 108 17.10 -3.24 -2.83
CA LEU A 108 18.28 -3.92 -3.39
C LEU A 108 18.00 -5.32 -3.95
N ARG A 109 16.96 -6.02 -3.47
CA ARG A 109 16.51 -7.32 -4.00
C ARG A 109 15.71 -7.19 -5.29
N ARG A 110 15.11 -6.01 -5.58
CA ARG A 110 14.33 -5.72 -6.82
C ARG A 110 15.13 -5.94 -8.11
N TRP A 111 16.46 -5.78 -8.07
CA TRP A 111 17.32 -5.98 -9.24
C TRP A 111 17.82 -7.42 -9.39
N ALA A 112 17.75 -8.23 -8.33
CA ALA A 112 18.00 -9.65 -8.41
C ALA A 112 16.68 -10.34 -8.72
N THR A 113 16.66 -11.18 -9.75
CA THR A 113 15.49 -11.88 -10.33
C THR A 113 14.81 -12.86 -9.35
N ASP A 114 14.35 -12.38 -8.19
CA ASP A 114 13.99 -13.19 -7.02
C ASP A 114 12.61 -12.83 -6.43
N LEU A 115 11.69 -12.41 -7.31
CA LEU A 115 10.29 -12.12 -6.98
C LEU A 115 9.55 -13.36 -6.42
N GLU A 116 9.87 -14.57 -6.90
CA GLU A 116 9.28 -15.81 -6.41
C GLU A 116 9.66 -16.09 -4.95
N ARG A 117 10.94 -15.93 -4.56
CA ARG A 117 11.36 -16.16 -3.16
C ARG A 117 10.77 -15.15 -2.19
N ALA A 118 10.51 -13.92 -2.63
CA ALA A 118 9.86 -12.91 -1.78
C ALA A 118 8.41 -13.30 -1.45
N ARG A 119 7.67 -13.82 -2.45
CA ARG A 119 6.33 -14.35 -2.25
C ARG A 119 6.33 -15.60 -1.37
N ASP A 120 7.25 -16.54 -1.60
CA ASP A 120 7.36 -17.76 -0.79
C ASP A 120 7.64 -17.44 0.68
N ASN A 121 8.51 -16.46 0.95
CA ASN A 121 8.79 -16.01 2.32
C ASN A 121 7.56 -15.36 2.95
N ALA A 122 6.87 -14.46 2.24
CA ALA A 122 5.66 -13.83 2.74
C ALA A 122 4.54 -14.84 3.01
N GLN A 123 4.39 -15.86 2.16
CA GLN A 123 3.47 -16.98 2.39
C GLN A 123 3.84 -17.76 3.64
N ARG A 124 5.14 -18.05 3.84
CA ARG A 124 5.62 -18.77 5.02
C ARG A 124 5.36 -17.99 6.30
N ASP A 125 5.67 -16.70 6.29
CA ASP A 125 5.45 -15.79 7.43
C ASP A 125 3.96 -15.67 7.75
N LEU A 126 3.11 -15.61 6.71
CA LEU A 126 1.65 -15.58 6.85
C LEU A 126 1.14 -16.88 7.48
N VAL A 127 1.60 -18.05 7.02
CA VAL A 127 1.21 -19.35 7.57
C VAL A 127 1.58 -19.46 9.05
N VAL A 128 2.79 -19.02 9.43
CA VAL A 128 3.22 -19.02 10.84
C VAL A 128 2.33 -18.09 11.67
N SER A 129 2.05 -16.89 11.17
CA SER A 129 1.23 -15.89 11.89
C SER A 129 -0.22 -16.36 12.08
N VAL A 130 -0.84 -16.95 11.06
CA VAL A 130 -2.19 -17.51 11.14
C VAL A 130 -2.23 -18.66 12.13
N ALA A 131 -1.28 -19.60 12.05
CA ALA A 131 -1.22 -20.72 12.97
C ALA A 131 -1.09 -20.26 14.44
N SER A 132 -0.25 -19.26 14.69
CA SER A 132 -0.08 -18.63 16.01
C SER A 132 -1.37 -17.97 16.52
N LEU A 133 -2.09 -17.24 15.65
CA LEU A 133 -3.37 -16.60 15.99
C LEU A 133 -4.48 -17.63 16.24
N THR A 134 -4.57 -18.68 15.42
CA THR A 134 -5.54 -19.77 15.60
C THR A 134 -5.29 -20.51 16.92
N LEU A 135 -4.03 -20.76 17.28
CA LEU A 135 -3.68 -21.36 18.58
C LEU A 135 -4.06 -20.46 19.77
N ALA A 136 -4.12 -19.15 19.56
CA ALA A 136 -4.59 -18.18 20.54
C ALA A 136 -6.12 -17.97 20.53
N GLY A 137 -6.86 -18.74 19.71
CA GLY A 137 -8.32 -18.69 19.63
C GLY A 137 -8.87 -17.59 18.71
N VAL A 138 -8.04 -17.00 17.85
CA VAL A 138 -8.47 -15.99 16.88
C VAL A 138 -8.69 -16.65 15.52
N ASP A 139 -9.93 -16.63 15.01
CA ASP A 139 -10.22 -17.04 13.64
C ASP A 139 -9.87 -15.89 12.68
N ALA A 140 -8.78 -16.07 11.93
CA ALA A 140 -8.24 -15.07 11.03
C ALA A 140 -8.08 -15.64 9.61
N SER A 141 -8.67 -14.94 8.64
CA SER A 141 -8.42 -15.18 7.23
C SER A 141 -7.12 -14.51 6.79
N ALA A 142 -6.47 -15.02 5.75
CA ALA A 142 -5.11 -14.61 5.40
C ALA A 142 -4.99 -14.25 3.91
N ALA A 143 -4.23 -13.20 3.60
CA ALA A 143 -3.91 -12.77 2.25
C ALA A 143 -2.44 -12.33 2.13
N VAL A 144 -1.82 -12.62 0.98
CA VAL A 144 -0.51 -12.08 0.61
C VAL A 144 -0.73 -10.93 -0.34
N GLY A 145 -0.23 -9.75 0.02
CA GLY A 145 -0.37 -8.52 -0.74
C GLY A 145 0.78 -8.28 -1.72
N ASP A 146 0.71 -7.13 -2.40
CA ASP A 146 1.79 -6.60 -3.22
C ASP A 146 3.07 -6.29 -2.39
N GLU A 147 4.18 -6.02 -3.07
CA GLU A 147 5.43 -5.59 -2.42
C GLU A 147 5.35 -4.17 -1.87
N ASP A 148 4.55 -3.30 -2.50
CA ASP A 148 4.25 -1.97 -1.97
C ASP A 148 3.13 -2.09 -0.93
N LEU A 149 3.43 -1.70 0.31
CA LEU A 149 2.49 -1.78 1.43
C LEU A 149 1.22 -0.96 1.19
N VAL A 150 1.33 0.23 0.60
CA VAL A 150 0.18 1.10 0.35
C VAL A 150 -0.70 0.47 -0.72
N GLN A 151 -0.09 -0.04 -1.79
CA GLN A 151 -0.80 -0.72 -2.86
C GLN A 151 -1.45 -2.03 -2.39
N ALA A 152 -0.75 -2.83 -1.59
CA ALA A 152 -1.28 -4.06 -1.00
C ALA A 152 -2.55 -3.80 -0.17
N VAL A 153 -2.56 -2.72 0.62
CA VAL A 153 -3.74 -2.31 1.39
C VAL A 153 -4.85 -1.80 0.48
N GLU A 154 -4.53 -1.02 -0.55
CA GLU A 154 -5.51 -0.52 -1.52
C GLU A 154 -6.21 -1.67 -2.26
N ASP A 155 -5.43 -2.63 -2.77
CA ASP A 155 -5.94 -3.80 -3.49
C ASP A 155 -6.82 -4.68 -2.59
N GLU A 156 -6.40 -4.90 -1.33
CA GLU A 156 -7.18 -5.68 -0.39
C GLU A 156 -8.48 -4.98 -0.03
N LEU A 157 -8.48 -3.66 0.18
CA LEU A 157 -9.69 -2.88 0.48
C LEU A 157 -10.72 -2.85 -0.66
N VAL A 158 -10.30 -3.11 -1.90
CA VAL A 158 -11.23 -3.29 -3.03
C VAL A 158 -12.05 -4.58 -2.89
N THR A 159 -11.43 -5.64 -2.38
CA THR A 159 -12.06 -6.97 -2.28
C THR A 159 -12.68 -7.19 -0.89
N TYR A 160 -12.09 -6.59 0.13
CA TYR A 160 -12.44 -6.73 1.53
C TYR A 160 -12.73 -5.34 2.13
N ASP A 161 -14.02 -5.02 2.28
CA ASP A 161 -14.49 -3.72 2.78
C ASP A 161 -14.24 -3.59 4.29
N ALA A 162 -12.98 -3.40 4.66
CA ALA A 162 -12.56 -3.31 6.06
C ALA A 162 -13.06 -2.00 6.68
N THR A 163 -13.59 -2.12 7.90
CA THR A 163 -14.04 -0.96 8.68
C THR A 163 -12.88 -0.32 9.44
N GLU A 164 -11.92 -1.15 9.86
CA GLU A 164 -10.74 -0.74 10.62
C GLU A 164 -9.49 -1.39 10.03
N VAL A 165 -8.42 -0.61 9.93
CA VAL A 165 -7.12 -1.05 9.42
C VAL A 165 -6.08 -0.88 10.53
N PHE A 166 -5.48 -1.98 10.96
CA PHE A 166 -4.41 -2.03 11.95
C PHE A 166 -3.09 -2.32 11.25
N LEU A 167 -2.19 -1.34 11.20
CA LEU A 167 -0.83 -1.53 10.72
C LEU A 167 0.08 -1.90 11.90
N LEU A 168 0.66 -3.09 11.84
CA LEU A 168 1.62 -3.61 12.81
C LEU A 168 3.03 -3.48 12.21
N THR A 169 3.84 -2.58 12.77
CA THR A 169 5.25 -2.42 12.37
C THR A 169 6.18 -2.76 13.52
N ARG A 170 7.42 -3.08 13.18
CA ARG A 170 8.53 -3.23 14.12
C ARG A 170 9.64 -2.29 13.68
N GLY A 171 9.79 -1.16 14.36
CA GLY A 171 10.92 -0.24 14.12
C GLY A 171 10.52 1.21 13.91
N ASP A 172 10.19 1.58 12.66
CA ASP A 172 9.95 2.97 12.24
C ASP A 172 8.44 3.32 12.18
N PRO A 173 7.89 3.98 13.21
CA PRO A 173 6.48 4.36 13.25
C PRO A 173 6.10 5.47 12.26
N ASP A 174 7.08 6.14 11.64
CA ASP A 174 6.89 7.24 10.70
C ASP A 174 7.40 6.94 9.29
N SER A 175 7.45 5.65 8.93
CA SER A 175 7.71 5.25 7.54
C SER A 175 6.80 5.99 6.56
N GLU A 176 7.31 6.31 5.37
CA GLU A 176 6.55 7.06 4.36
C GLU A 176 5.23 6.34 4.02
N ALA A 177 5.23 5.01 3.99
CA ALA A 177 4.04 4.19 3.77
C ALA A 177 3.00 4.37 4.90
N ALA A 178 3.42 4.35 6.16
CA ALA A 178 2.52 4.58 7.30
C ALA A 178 1.93 6.00 7.27
N ARG A 179 2.72 7.01 6.89
CA ARG A 179 2.24 8.38 6.72
C ARG A 179 1.22 8.49 5.58
N GLN A 180 1.49 7.86 4.43
CA GLN A 180 0.55 7.86 3.30
C GLN A 180 -0.77 7.17 3.66
N LEU A 181 -0.72 6.03 4.35
CA LEU A 181 -1.94 5.35 4.82
C LEU A 181 -2.73 6.22 5.78
N ARG A 182 -2.06 6.86 6.75
CA ARG A 182 -2.70 7.77 7.71
C ARG A 182 -3.38 8.97 7.06
N GLU A 183 -2.81 9.49 5.97
CA GLU A 183 -3.35 10.63 5.23
C GLU A 183 -4.49 10.24 4.26
N ARG A 184 -4.46 9.02 3.71
CA ARG A 184 -5.32 8.63 2.58
C ARG A 184 -6.43 7.65 2.94
N LEU A 185 -6.30 6.85 4.01
CA LEU A 185 -7.31 5.86 4.37
C LEU A 185 -8.60 6.52 4.83
N LEU A 186 -9.71 6.08 4.24
CA LEU A 186 -11.05 6.41 4.72
C LEU A 186 -11.49 5.56 5.93
N PRO A 187 -11.15 4.25 6.02
CA PRO A 187 -11.37 3.45 7.22
C PRO A 187 -10.58 3.99 8.43
N ARG A 188 -10.99 3.60 9.64
CA ARG A 188 -10.24 3.98 10.85
C ARG A 188 -8.86 3.33 10.82
N PHE A 189 -7.82 4.15 10.93
CA PHE A 189 -6.44 3.69 10.88
C PHE A 189 -5.81 3.68 12.28
N HIS A 190 -5.26 2.52 12.65
CA HIS A 190 -4.54 2.29 13.89
C HIS A 190 -3.13 1.82 13.55
N HIS A 191 -2.11 2.49 14.10
CA HIS A 191 -0.72 2.08 13.93
C HIS A 191 -0.16 1.62 15.28
N VAL A 192 0.28 0.36 15.32
CA VAL A 192 0.86 -0.27 16.51
C VAL A 192 2.32 -0.59 16.25
N ASP A 193 3.22 -0.01 17.04
CA ASP A 193 4.65 -0.34 17.02
C ASP A 193 4.93 -1.45 18.03
N LEU A 194 5.30 -2.62 17.52
CA LEU A 194 5.64 -3.81 18.28
C LEU A 194 7.16 -3.90 18.42
N ARG A 195 7.72 -2.99 19.25
CA ARG A 195 9.07 -3.10 19.81
C ARG A 195 9.17 -4.17 20.88
#